data_AF-A0A9N8ZFC9-F1
#
_entry.id   AF-A0A9N8ZFC9-F1
#
_cell.length_a   1.000
_cell.length_b   1.000
_cell.length_c   1.000
_cell.angle_alpha   90.00
_cell.angle_beta   90.00
_cell.angle_gamma   90.00
#
_symmetry.space_group_name_H-M   'P 1'
#
loop_
_entity.id
_entity.type
_entity.pdbx_description
1 polymer ?
#
loop_
_entity_poly.entity_id
_entity_poly.type
_entity_poly.pdbx_seq_one_letter_code
_entity_poly.pdbx_strand_id
1 'polypeptide(L)'
;MAYISLGPLVPPAFLQNENTANLILKATKKMNVDDPAIFILWNATGFNDTPLANCRNGVPGQTQGAVVNYILGSGGRDFNGLNTLFLFRNNLAITRCQYGFPLWYEIFHVYF
;
A
#
# COMPACT_ATOMS: atom_id res chain seq x y z
N MET A 1 -29.48 -7.39 26.93
CA MET A 1 -28.57 -8.02 25.95
C MET A 1 -27.98 -6.90 25.10
N ALA A 2 -26.68 -6.64 25.23
CA ALA A 2 -26.00 -5.63 24.41
C ALA A 2 -25.57 -6.30 23.10
N TYR A 3 -26.03 -5.77 21.96
CA TYR A 3 -25.52 -6.18 20.66
C TYR A 3 -24.09 -5.64 20.52
N ILE A 4 -23.11 -6.54 20.53
CA ILE A 4 -21.77 -6.22 20.07
C ILE A 4 -21.90 -5.99 18.56
N SER A 5 -21.82 -4.74 18.12
CA SER A 5 -21.71 -4.42 16.71
C SER A 5 -20.36 -4.96 16.23
N LEU A 6 -20.37 -6.15 15.63
CA LEU A 6 -19.22 -6.78 15.00
C LEU A 6 -18.92 -6.05 13.68
N GLY A 7 -18.38 -4.83 13.77
CA GLY A 7 -17.88 -4.08 12.62
C GLY A 7 -18.90 -3.79 11.50
N PRO A 8 -18.47 -3.11 10.43
CA PRO A 8 -19.31 -2.94 9.25
C PRO A 8 -19.60 -4.29 8.60
N LEU A 9 -20.86 -4.56 8.26
CA LEU A 9 -21.32 -5.75 7.52
C LEU A 9 -20.66 -5.92 6.14
N VAL A 10 -20.00 -4.88 5.65
CA VAL A 10 -19.33 -4.84 4.35
C VAL A 10 -17.85 -4.54 4.59
N PRO A 11 -16.92 -5.38 4.07
CA PRO A 11 -15.50 -5.08 4.09
C PRO A 11 -15.20 -3.72 3.45
N PRO A 12 -14.10 -3.05 3.85
CA PRO A 12 -13.59 -1.90 3.13
C PRO A 12 -13.57 -2.14 1.61
N ALA A 13 -13.90 -1.12 0.81
CA ALA A 13 -14.09 -1.25 -0.64
C ALA A 13 -12.93 -1.96 -1.36
N PHE A 14 -11.70 -1.78 -0.89
CA PHE A 14 -10.53 -2.44 -1.46
C PHE A 14 -10.48 -3.96 -1.20
N LEU A 15 -11.02 -4.42 -0.07
CA LEU A 15 -11.18 -5.85 0.26
C LEU A 15 -12.38 -6.49 -0.44
N GLN A 16 -13.28 -5.71 -1.05
CA GLN A 16 -14.37 -6.26 -1.86
C GLN A 16 -13.88 -6.75 -3.23
N ASN A 17 -12.69 -6.33 -3.67
CA ASN A 17 -12.06 -6.87 -4.86
C ASN A 17 -11.43 -8.24 -4.55
N GLU A 18 -11.92 -9.30 -5.21
CA GLU A 18 -11.46 -10.67 -4.95
C GLU A 18 -9.95 -10.86 -5.19
N ASN A 19 -9.36 -10.17 -6.16
CA ASN A 19 -7.92 -10.27 -6.42
C ASN A 19 -7.11 -9.64 -5.28
N THR A 20 -7.56 -8.48 -4.78
CA THR A 20 -6.97 -7.83 -3.61
C THR A 20 -7.11 -8.69 -2.36
N ALA A 21 -8.32 -9.21 -2.10
CA ALA A 21 -8.58 -10.07 -0.94
C ALA A 21 -7.70 -11.34 -0.98
N ASN A 22 -7.60 -11.98 -2.15
CA ASN A 22 -6.73 -13.15 -2.34
C ASN A 22 -5.25 -12.82 -2.17
N LEU A 23 -4.80 -11.65 -2.63
CA LEU A 23 -3.42 -11.19 -2.46
C LEU A 23 -3.08 -11.01 -0.97
N ILE A 24 -3.95 -10.32 -0.23
CA ILE A 24 -3.78 -10.07 1.20
C ILE A 24 -3.84 -11.39 1.99
N LEU A 25 -4.77 -12.28 1.68
CA LEU A 25 -4.86 -13.60 2.32
C LEU A 25 -3.61 -14.46 2.08
N LYS A 26 -3.00 -14.38 0.90
CA LYS A 26 -1.73 -15.06 0.61
C LYS A 26 -0.58 -14.45 1.41
N ALA A 27 -0.59 -13.14 1.63
CA ALA A 27 0.45 -12.45 2.39
C ALA A 27 0.36 -12.76 3.88
N THR A 28 -0.84 -12.72 4.48
CA THR A 28 -1.03 -13.03 5.91
C THR A 28 -0.57 -14.43 6.27
N LYS A 29 -0.70 -15.41 5.35
CA LYS A 29 -0.16 -16.77 5.52
C LYS A 29 1.38 -16.85 5.54
N LYS A 30 2.08 -15.79 5.10
CA LYS A 30 3.55 -15.73 5.05
C LYS A 30 4.15 -14.72 6.02
N MET A 31 3.31 -14.02 6.77
CA MET A 31 3.71 -12.98 7.72
C MET A 31 3.60 -13.52 9.14
N ASN A 32 4.49 -13.07 10.02
CA ASN A 32 4.23 -13.18 11.45
C ASN A 32 3.10 -12.21 11.83
N VAL A 33 2.43 -12.47 12.95
CA VAL A 33 1.31 -11.65 13.45
C VAL A 33 1.69 -10.16 13.54
N ASP A 34 2.95 -9.87 13.88
CA ASP A 34 3.45 -8.50 14.06
C ASP A 34 4.23 -7.96 12.86
N ASP A 35 4.29 -8.67 11.74
CA ASP A 35 4.99 -8.16 10.55
C ASP A 35 4.15 -7.02 9.93
N PRO A 36 4.72 -5.82 9.75
CA PRO A 36 3.99 -4.73 9.12
C PRO A 36 3.88 -4.90 7.61
N ALA A 37 2.83 -4.34 7.01
CA ALA A 37 2.66 -4.24 5.56
C ALA A 37 2.12 -2.89 5.12
N ILE A 38 2.48 -2.48 3.91
CA ILE A 38 1.87 -1.36 3.19
C ILE A 38 1.14 -1.92 1.98
N PHE A 39 -0.14 -1.61 1.86
CA PHE A 39 -0.95 -1.89 0.67
C PHE A 39 -1.24 -0.59 -0.07
N ILE A 40 -1.02 -0.56 -1.38
CA ILE A 40 -1.18 0.63 -2.22
C ILE A 40 -2.19 0.36 -3.32
N LEU A 41 -3.20 1.23 -3.41
CA LEU A 41 -4.10 1.30 -4.55
C LEU A 41 -3.58 2.36 -5.52
N TRP A 42 -3.05 1.90 -6.65
CA TRP A 42 -2.55 2.81 -7.68
C TRP A 42 -3.72 3.47 -8.42
N ASN A 43 -3.66 4.80 -8.53
CA ASN A 43 -4.54 5.55 -9.39
C ASN A 43 -3.79 5.99 -10.66
N ALA A 44 -3.96 5.24 -11.75
CA ALA A 44 -3.27 5.52 -13.02
C ALA A 44 -3.57 6.91 -13.58
N THR A 45 -4.78 7.44 -13.37
CA THR A 45 -5.15 8.79 -13.83
C THR A 45 -4.39 9.86 -13.05
N GLY A 46 -4.06 9.62 -11.78
CA GLY A 46 -3.25 10.52 -10.96
C GLY A 46 -1.77 10.61 -11.35
N PHE A 47 -1.28 9.72 -12.23
CA PHE A 47 0.07 9.78 -12.80
C PHE A 47 0.05 10.11 -14.30
N ASN A 48 -1.12 10.24 -14.91
CA ASN A 48 -1.30 10.55 -16.33
C ASN A 48 -2.29 11.70 -16.48
N ASP A 49 -2.26 12.64 -15.54
CA ASP A 49 -3.12 13.81 -15.45
C ASP A 49 -2.65 14.95 -16.36
N THR A 50 -1.45 14.84 -16.93
CA THR A 50 -0.86 15.79 -17.87
C THR A 50 -0.30 15.07 -19.11
N PRO A 51 0.10 15.80 -20.17
CA PRO A 51 0.73 15.20 -21.34
C PRO A 51 2.07 14.48 -21.06
N LEU A 52 2.73 14.78 -19.94
CA LEU A 52 3.92 14.05 -19.53
C LEU A 52 3.51 12.72 -18.89
N ALA A 53 3.73 11.63 -19.62
CA ALA A 53 3.29 10.30 -19.21
C ALA A 53 3.92 9.82 -17.89
N ASN A 54 3.13 9.09 -17.10
CA ASN A 54 3.53 8.41 -15.87
C ASN A 54 4.13 9.31 -14.78
N CYS A 55 3.89 10.63 -14.84
CA CYS A 55 4.34 11.62 -13.88
C CYS A 55 3.13 12.34 -13.28
N ARG A 56 2.99 12.30 -11.95
CA ARG A 56 1.97 13.08 -11.24
C ARG A 56 2.18 14.57 -11.51
N ASN A 57 1.12 15.28 -11.87
CA ASN A 57 1.12 16.71 -12.20
C ASN A 57 2.16 17.08 -13.27
N GLY A 58 2.61 16.12 -14.09
CA GLY A 58 3.65 16.34 -15.10
C GLY A 58 5.03 16.71 -14.55
N VAL A 59 5.31 16.42 -13.27
CA VAL A 59 6.63 16.69 -12.69
C VAL A 59 7.57 15.50 -12.93
N PRO A 60 8.69 15.69 -13.65
CA PRO A 60 9.66 14.63 -13.88
C PRO A 60 10.15 14.01 -12.55
N GLY A 61 10.16 12.68 -12.48
CA GLY A 61 10.57 11.94 -11.28
C GLY A 61 9.46 11.66 -10.28
N GLN A 62 8.28 12.29 -10.39
CA GLN A 62 7.09 11.95 -9.59
C GLN A 62 6.33 10.76 -10.21
N THR A 63 7.04 9.64 -10.36
CA THR A 63 6.51 8.43 -11.01
C THR A 63 6.07 7.38 -10.00
N GLN A 64 5.18 6.47 -10.40
CA GLN A 64 4.84 5.29 -9.59
C GLN A 64 6.11 4.50 -9.21
N GLY A 65 7.05 4.35 -10.16
CA GLY A 65 8.33 3.67 -9.93
C GLY A 65 9.19 4.34 -8.86
N ALA A 66 9.14 5.67 -8.73
CA ALA A 66 9.88 6.39 -7.70
C ALA A 66 9.40 6.00 -6.29
N VAL A 67 8.09 5.82 -6.08
CA VAL A 67 7.59 5.32 -4.79
C VAL A 67 7.90 3.87 -4.54
N VAL A 68 7.76 3.02 -5.55
CA VAL A 68 8.16 1.62 -5.42
C VAL A 68 9.62 1.53 -4.98
N ASN A 69 10.52 2.24 -5.66
CA ASN A 69 11.94 2.27 -5.33
C ASN A 69 12.19 2.82 -3.92
N TYR A 70 11.44 3.83 -3.48
CA TYR A 70 11.54 4.38 -2.13
C TYR A 70 11.15 3.35 -1.05
N ILE A 71 10.05 2.62 -1.25
CA ILE A 71 9.59 1.57 -0.32
C ILE A 71 10.60 0.43 -0.25
N LEU A 72 11.10 -0.03 -1.41
CA LEU A 72 12.11 -1.08 -1.49
C LEU A 72 13.42 -0.64 -0.81
N GLY A 73 13.86 0.60 -1.04
CA GLY A 73 15.02 1.20 -0.38
C GLY A 73 14.86 1.35 1.14
N SER A 74 13.62 1.46 1.62
CA SER A 74 13.28 1.52 3.05
C SER A 74 13.17 0.14 3.72
N GLY A 75 13.43 -0.95 2.99
CA GLY A 75 13.40 -2.32 3.50
C GLY A 75 12.06 -3.05 3.30
N GLY A 76 11.13 -2.46 2.55
CA GLY A 76 9.93 -3.14 2.08
C GLY A 76 10.27 -4.20 1.03
N ARG A 77 9.54 -5.31 1.02
CA ARG A 77 9.64 -6.35 -0.01
C ARG A 77 8.32 -6.43 -0.78
N ASP A 78 8.36 -6.27 -2.09
CA ASP A 78 7.20 -6.45 -2.95
C ASP A 78 6.71 -7.91 -2.90
N PHE A 79 5.46 -8.07 -2.49
CA PHE A 79 4.78 -9.35 -2.42
C PHE A 79 4.15 -9.69 -3.77
N ASN A 80 4.61 -10.79 -4.37
CA ASN A 80 4.20 -11.28 -5.69
C ASN A 80 4.59 -10.40 -6.89
N GLY A 81 5.44 -9.38 -6.73
CA GLY A 81 5.99 -8.63 -7.87
C GLY A 81 5.00 -7.67 -8.54
N LEU A 82 3.89 -7.34 -7.87
CA LEU A 82 2.82 -6.52 -8.42
C LEU A 82 2.93 -5.04 -8.01
N ASN A 83 3.90 -4.69 -7.16
CA ASN A 83 4.08 -3.35 -6.60
C ASN A 83 2.88 -2.82 -5.81
N THR A 84 2.03 -3.70 -5.29
CA THR A 84 0.75 -3.34 -4.65
C THR A 84 0.75 -3.65 -3.16
N LEU A 85 1.54 -4.63 -2.72
CA LEU A 85 1.63 -5.04 -1.32
C LEU A 85 3.09 -5.21 -0.95
N PHE A 86 3.55 -4.49 0.06
CA PHE A 86 4.93 -4.49 0.52
C PHE A 86 4.99 -4.98 1.96
N LEU A 87 5.80 -6.01 2.20
CA LEU A 87 5.99 -6.60 3.52
C LEU A 87 7.26 -6.04 4.16
N PHE A 88 7.20 -5.78 5.46
CA PHE A 88 8.31 -5.32 6.25
C PHE A 88 8.66 -6.36 7.31
N ARG A 89 9.95 -6.51 7.62
CA ARG A 89 10.42 -7.49 8.62
C ARG A 89 10.30 -7.02 10.07
N ASN A 90 10.03 -5.74 10.29
CA ASN A 90 9.90 -5.15 11.61
C ASN A 90 9.27 -3.75 11.54
N ASN A 91 8.78 -3.29 12.68
CA ASN A 91 8.14 -1.98 12.84
C ASN A 91 9.05 -0.80 12.50
N LEU A 92 10.35 -0.89 12.80
CA LEU A 92 11.28 0.22 12.52
C LEU A 92 11.41 0.51 11.02
N ALA A 93 11.42 -0.53 10.18
CA ALA A 93 11.54 -0.38 8.73
C ALA A 93 10.30 0.31 8.13
N ILE A 94 9.08 -0.10 8.52
CA ILE A 94 7.85 0.56 8.04
C ILE A 94 7.76 1.99 8.56
N THR A 95 8.13 2.25 9.81
CA THR A 95 8.11 3.60 10.39
C THR A 95 9.03 4.55 9.62
N ARG A 96 10.27 4.11 9.32
CA ARG A 96 11.21 4.91 8.51
C ARG A 96 10.68 5.17 7.11
N CYS A 97 10.06 4.16 6.49
CA CYS A 97 9.40 4.31 5.20
C CYS A 97 8.31 5.39 5.27
N GLN A 98 7.38 5.28 6.23
CA GLN A 98 6.27 6.22 6.39
C GLN A 98 6.72 7.67 6.61
N TYR A 99 7.74 7.90 7.43
CA TYR A 99 8.21 9.26 7.72
C TYR A 99 8.86 9.98 6.54
N GLY A 100 9.48 9.24 5.61
CA GLY A 100 10.11 9.86 4.44
C GLY A 100 9.32 9.65 3.15
N PHE A 101 8.06 9.21 3.24
CA PHE A 101 7.20 9.11 2.06
C PHE A 101 7.12 10.47 1.35
N PRO A 102 7.11 10.50 0.02
CA PRO A 102 7.08 11.76 -0.69
C PRO A 102 5.80 12.54 -0.36
N LEU A 103 5.93 13.84 -0.08
CA LEU A 103 4.83 14.72 0.33
C LEU A 103 3.68 14.84 -0.68
N TRP A 104 3.88 14.36 -1.90
CA TRP A 104 2.90 14.37 -2.99
C TRP A 104 2.02 13.11 -3.02
N TYR A 105 2.06 12.27 -1.97
CA TYR A 105 1.15 11.13 -1.77
C TYR A 105 0.20 11.33 -0.59
N GLU A 106 -0.99 10.76 -0.74
CA GLU A 106 -1.88 10.47 0.38
C GLU A 106 -1.73 9.00 0.77
N ILE A 107 -1.36 8.74 2.02
CA ILE A 107 -1.26 7.39 2.57
C ILE A 107 -2.54 7.09 3.34
N PHE A 108 -3.27 6.04 2.95
CA PHE A 108 -4.34 5.49 3.76
C PHE A 108 -3.77 4.43 4.71
N HIS A 109 -3.87 4.68 6.02
CA HIS A 109 -3.44 3.73 7.03
C HIS A 109 -4.55 2.68 7.25
N VAL A 110 -4.22 1.40 7.06
CA VAL A 110 -5.07 0.28 7.47
C VAL A 110 -4.39 -0.38 8.66
N TYR A 111 -4.98 -0.22 9.84
CA TYR A 111 -4.59 -0.97 11.04
C TYR A 111 -5.40 -2.27 11.06
N PHE A 112 -4.73 -3.40 11.26
CA PHE A 112 -5.35 -4.69 11.54
C PHE A 112 -5.40 -4.92 13.05
#